data_AF-X1ND23-F1
#
_entry.id   AF-X1ND23-F1
#
_cell.length_a   1.000
_cell.length_b   1.000
_cell.length_c   1.000
_cell.angle_alpha   90.00
_cell.angle_beta   90.00
_cell.angle_gamma   90.00
#
_symmetry.space_group_name_H-M   'P 1'
#
loop_
_entity.id
_entity.type
_entity.pdbx_description
1 polymer ?
#
loop_
_entity_poly.entity_id
_entity_poly.type
_entity_poly.pdbx_seq_one_letter_code
_entity_poly.pdbx_strand_id
1 'polypeptide(L)' 'MIEEENVYRQLQQRLDDLPVSFPSTKTGVEINLLKILFTPEEAKIAIKLNFMPRTP' A
#
# COMPACT_ATOMS: atom_id res chain seq x y z
N MET A 1 -10.85 -15.49 3.51
CA MET A 1 -10.44 -14.90 2.22
C MET A 1 -10.07 -13.46 2.50
N ILE A 2 -8.91 -12.98 2.07
CA ILE A 2 -8.53 -11.58 2.28
C ILE A 2 -9.25 -10.79 1.20
N GLU A 3 -10.28 -10.02 1.58
CA GLU A 3 -11.01 -9.16 0.65
C GLU A 3 -10.03 -8.15 0.03
N GLU A 4 -10.14 -7.90 -1.28
CA GLU A 4 -9.19 -7.05 -2.03
C GLU A 4 -9.12 -5.63 -1.45
N GLU A 5 -10.22 -5.13 -0.90
CA GLU A 5 -10.25 -3.85 -0.19
C GLU A 5 -9.31 -3.82 1.02
N ASN A 6 -9.16 -4.95 1.71
CA ASN A 6 -8.25 -5.10 2.84
C ASN A 6 -6.77 -5.09 2.38
N VAL A 7 -6.48 -5.64 1.19
CA VAL A 7 -5.14 -5.61 0.58
C VAL A 7 -4.71 -4.16 0.34
N TYR A 8 -5.52 -3.37 -0.36
CA TYR A 8 -5.17 -1.98 -0.65
C TYR A 8 -5.07 -1.12 0.61
N ARG A 9 -5.88 -1.42 1.64
CA ARG A 9 -5.82 -0.72 2.93
C ARG A 9 -4.56 -1.04 3.73
N GLN A 10 -4.10 -2.29 3.70
CA GLN A 10 -2.80 -2.67 4.29
C GLN A 10 -1.62 -2.06 3.51
N LEU A 11 -1.74 -1.98 2.18
CA LEU A 11 -0.73 -1.32 1.34
C LEU A 11 -0.64 0.18 1.67
N GLN A 12 -1.78 0.86 1.83
CA GLN A 12 -1.83 2.25 2.26
C GLN A 12 -1.09 2.45 3.58
N GLN A 13 -1.39 1.65 4.61
CA GLN A 13 -0.70 1.74 5.91
C GLN A 13 0.82 1.55 5.81
N ARG A 14 1.27 0.65 4.93
CA ARG A 14 2.71 0.44 4.67
C ARG A 14 3.37 1.63 3.98
N LEU A 15 2.66 2.30 3.07
CA LEU A 15 3.16 3.50 2.40
C LEU A 15 3.15 4.71 3.33
N ASP A 16 2.20 4.80 4.26
CA ASP A 16 2.12 5.86 5.28
C ASP A 16 3.30 5.82 6.27
N ASP A 17 3.86 4.63 6.51
CA ASP A 17 5.07 4.41 7.33
C ASP A 17 6.36 4.82 6.59
N LEU A 18 6.32 4.98 5.26
CA LEU A 18 7.46 5.41 4.48
C LEU A 18 7.57 6.95 4.47
N PRO A 19 8.77 7.53 4.61
CA PRO A 19 8.98 8.98 4.48
C PRO A 19 8.78 9.50 3.04
N VAL A 20 8.47 8.61 2.09
CA VAL A 20 8.12 8.94 0.71
C VAL A 20 6.70 9.51 0.71
N SER A 21 6.56 10.77 0.29
CA SER A 21 5.29 11.50 0.25
C SER A 21 4.26 10.83 -0.65
N PHE A 22 3.47 9.92 -0.09
CA PHE A 22 2.14 9.57 -0.57
C PHE A 22 1.15 10.04 0.49
N PRO A 23 0.82 11.36 0.52
CA PRO A 23 0.01 11.90 1.61
C PRO A 23 -1.38 11.25 1.60
N SER A 24 -1.75 10.67 2.75
CA SER A 24 -3.10 10.15 2.92
C SER A 24 -4.14 11.26 2.74
N THR A 25 -4.90 11.22 1.64
CA THR A 25 -5.98 12.15 1.34
C THR A 25 -7.29 11.64 1.94
N LYS A 26 -7.84 12.40 2.89
CA LYS A 26 -9.07 12.11 3.65
C LYS A 26 -10.28 11.64 2.83
N THR A 27 -10.28 11.88 1.52
CA THR A 27 -11.35 11.50 0.59
C THR A 27 -11.34 10.00 0.22
N GLY A 28 -10.32 9.22 0.60
CA GLY A 28 -10.23 7.79 0.25
C GLY A 28 -9.90 7.53 -1.22
N VAL A 29 -9.57 8.58 -1.97
CA VAL A 29 -9.14 8.53 -3.38
C VAL A 29 -7.85 7.73 -3.56
N GLU A 30 -7.07 7.58 -2.50
CA GLU A 30 -5.82 6.83 -2.50
C GLU A 30 -6.05 5.35 -2.75
N ILE A 31 -7.13 4.76 -2.22
CA ILE A 31 -7.42 3.34 -2.48
C ILE A 31 -7.71 3.13 -3.96
N ASN A 32 -8.45 4.05 -4.59
CA ASN A 32 -8.65 4.03 -6.04
C ASN A 32 -7.34 4.27 -6.80
N LEU A 33 -6.48 5.16 -6.33
CA LEU A 33 -5.18 5.41 -6.93
C LEU A 33 -4.26 4.18 -6.81
N LEU A 34 -4.26 3.50 -5.67
CA LEU A 34 -3.52 2.25 -5.45
C LEU A 34 -4.05 1.13 -6.35
N LYS A 35 -5.36 1.06 -6.61
CA LYS A 35 -5.95 0.12 -7.59
C LYS A 35 -5.54 0.44 -9.04
N ILE A 36 -5.23 1.69 -9.35
CA ILE A 36 -4.76 2.12 -10.68
C ILE A 36 -3.25 1.91 -10.82
N LEU A 37 -2.49 2.13 -9.75
CA LEU A 37 -1.03 2.01 -9.73
C LEU A 37 -0.53 0.58 -9.53
N PHE A 38 -1.29 -0.24 -8.80
CA PHE A 38 -0.91 -1.60 -8.45
C PHE A 38 -2.04 -2.57 -8.79
N THR A 39 -1.69 -3.66 -9.46
CA THR A 39 -2.57 -4.80 -9.58
C THR A 39 -2.81 -5.45 -8.20
N PRO A 40 -3.93 -6.17 -7.99
CA PRO A 40 -4.20 -6.83 -6.71
C PRO A 40 -3.12 -7.85 -6.32
N GLU A 41 -2.40 -8.41 -7.30
CA GLU A 41 -1.25 -9.29 -7.05
C GLU A 41 -0.02 -8.51 -6.58
N GLU A 42 0.33 -7.41 -7.26
CA GLU A 42 1.43 -6.53 -6.84
C GLU A 42 1.17 -5.93 -5.45
N ALA A 43 -0.06 -5.54 -5.15
CA ALA A 43 -0.43 -5.04 -3.83
C ALA A 43 -0.21 -6.10 -2.74
N LYS A 44 -0.58 -7.37 -3.00
CA LYS A 44 -0.30 -8.48 -2.08
C LYS A 44 1.20 -8.70 -1.86
N ILE A 45 2.00 -8.57 -2.93
CA ILE A 45 3.46 -8.70 -2.85
C ILE A 45 4.05 -7.53 -2.07
N ALA A 46 3.64 -6.30 -2.36
CA ALA A 46 4.11 -5.08 -1.72
C ALA A 46 3.81 -5.04 -0.21
N ILE A 47 2.65 -5.55 0.24
CA ILE A 47 2.33 -5.69 1.67
C ILE A 47 3.29 -6.65 2.39
N LYS A 48 3.71 -7.71 1.69
CA LYS A 48 4.66 -8.71 2.20
C LYS A 48 6.11 -8.25 2.04
N LEU A 49 6.39 -7.35 1.11
CA LEU A 49 7.71 -6.77 0.92
C LEU A 49 8.00 -5.81 2.07
N ASN A 50 8.94 -6.19 2.92
CA ASN A 50 9.36 -5.33 4.01
C ASN A 50 10.33 -4.28 3.46
N PHE A 51 9.82 -3.08 3.15
CA PHE A 51 10.61 -1.96 2.64
C PHE A 51 11.58 -1.35 3.66
N MET A 52 11.61 -1.84 4.91
CA MET A 52 12.66 -1.44 5.84
C MET A 52 14.01 -1.88 5.23
N PRO A 53 14.93 -0.94 4.98
CA PRO A 53 16.28 -1.33 4.62
C PRO A 53 16.83 -2.14 5.79
N ARG A 54 17.07 -3.44 5.59
CA ARG A 54 18.02 -4.12 6.45
C ARG A 54 19.35 -3.45 6.17
N THR A 55 19.80 -2.59 7.09
CA THR A 55 21.20 -2.24 7.14
C THR A 55 22.00 -3.54 7.33
N PRO A 56 23.02 -3.79 6.49
CA PRO A 56 23.87 -4.98 6.60
C PRO A 56 24.61 -5.03 7.94
#